data_AF-A0AA35R5T5-F1
#
_entry.id   AF-A0AA35R5T5-F1
#
_cell.length_a   1.000
_cell.length_b   1.000
_cell.length_c   1.000
_cell.angle_alpha   90.00
_cell.angle_beta   90.00
_cell.angle_gamma   90.00
#
_symmetry.space_group_name_H-M   'P 1'
#
loop_
_entity.id
_entity.type
_entity.pdbx_description
1 polymer ?
#
loop_
_entity_poly.entity_id
_entity_poly.type
_entity_poly.pdbx_seq_one_letter_code
_entity_poly.pdbx_strand_id
1 'polypeptide(L)'
;YSTHIHTHTLYSRFISPPPKPPFHPVSQECEDPASQPIFWVGKWVDYSDKYGLGYQLSDSSVGVLFNDSTRLLLGADFESLQFINRDLSEEFYTLSSYPDALYKKVTLLKYFQSYMTEHLLKAGGAAGERPIDEGVRLPHLRAWFRTRSAIVLHLSNGLLQINFFNDHTKVMICPLMSALSYIDEHKTFTTYKLSLIEKHGCNKELATRLRYAKAMTERLISRLDQGVTTPLPHPTPTPSSNPPLCPPPATS
;
A
#
# COMPACT_ATOMS: atom_id res chain seq x y z
N TYR A 1 0.67 14.00 16.86
CA TYR A 1 0.07 13.36 18.05
C TYR A 1 -1.26 12.64 17.78
N SER A 2 -2.27 13.26 17.15
CA SER A 2 -3.59 12.63 16.91
C SER A 2 -3.55 11.35 16.03
N THR A 3 -2.75 11.33 14.97
CA THR A 3 -2.67 10.18 14.03
C THR A 3 -1.90 8.97 14.57
N HIS A 4 -1.11 9.12 15.64
CA HIS A 4 -0.31 8.03 16.23
C HIS A 4 -1.13 7.18 17.19
N ILE A 5 -1.86 7.84 18.10
CA ILE A 5 -2.80 7.18 19.01
C ILE A 5 -3.81 6.39 18.18
N HIS A 6 -4.32 7.00 17.10
CA HIS A 6 -5.26 6.35 16.22
C HIS A 6 -4.69 5.08 15.57
N THR A 7 -3.45 5.10 15.04
CA THR A 7 -2.82 3.90 14.46
C THR A 7 -2.60 2.79 15.48
N HIS A 8 -2.10 3.10 16.68
CA HIS A 8 -1.96 2.13 17.77
C HIS A 8 -3.32 1.51 18.15
N THR A 9 -4.34 2.34 18.38
CA THR A 9 -5.69 1.88 18.71
C THR A 9 -6.28 1.00 17.61
N LEU A 10 -6.16 1.40 16.34
CA LEU A 10 -6.66 0.65 15.19
C LEU A 10 -6.04 -0.75 15.09
N TYR A 11 -4.72 -0.87 15.27
CA TYR A 11 -4.03 -2.16 15.13
C TYR A 11 -3.93 -2.97 16.43
N SER A 12 -4.23 -2.37 17.59
CA SER A 12 -4.17 -3.06 18.89
C SER A 12 -4.94 -4.38 18.89
N ARG A 13 -6.13 -4.42 18.27
CA ARG A 13 -6.95 -5.64 18.15
C ARG A 13 -6.29 -6.72 17.30
N PHE A 14 -5.50 -6.33 16.30
CA PHE A 14 -4.77 -7.27 15.45
C PHE A 14 -3.48 -7.80 16.13
N ILE A 15 -2.84 -6.97 16.95
CA ILE A 15 -1.60 -7.31 17.65
C ILE A 15 -1.88 -8.13 18.92
N SER A 16 -3.02 -7.92 19.57
CA SER A 16 -3.47 -8.71 20.71
C SER A 16 -3.53 -10.20 20.34
N PRO A 17 -2.93 -11.10 21.15
CA PRO A 17 -2.95 -12.51 20.85
C PRO A 17 -4.38 -13.07 21.01
N PRO A 18 -4.94 -13.74 19.99
CA PRO A 18 -6.14 -14.55 20.17
C PRO A 18 -5.78 -15.88 20.88
N PRO A 19 -6.76 -16.61 21.44
CA PRO A 19 -6.59 -18.02 21.79
C PRO A 19 -6.09 -18.79 20.57
N LYS A 20 -5.15 -19.73 20.73
CA LYS A 20 -4.61 -20.53 19.61
C LYS A 20 -5.77 -21.24 18.89
N PRO A 21 -6.14 -20.83 17.66
CA PRO A 21 -7.23 -21.50 16.98
C PRO A 21 -6.75 -22.88 16.49
N PRO A 22 -7.63 -23.88 16.47
CA PRO A 22 -7.30 -25.18 15.89
C PRO A 22 -7.00 -25.05 14.38
N PHE A 23 -6.05 -25.84 13.88
CA PHE A 23 -5.72 -25.87 12.45
C PHE A 23 -6.82 -26.63 11.70
N HIS A 24 -7.64 -25.91 10.95
CA HIS A 24 -8.65 -26.46 10.05
C HIS A 24 -8.49 -25.87 8.64
N PRO A 25 -8.99 -26.54 7.59
CA PRO A 25 -9.17 -25.90 6.29
C PRO A 25 -9.92 -24.58 6.49
N VAL A 26 -9.53 -23.51 5.78
CA VAL A 26 -10.31 -22.25 5.81
C VAL A 26 -11.69 -22.59 5.28
N SER A 27 -12.70 -22.56 6.14
CA SER A 27 -14.08 -22.73 5.69
C SER A 27 -14.51 -21.46 4.95
N GLN A 28 -15.30 -21.62 3.88
CA GLN A 28 -15.97 -20.50 3.20
C GLN A 28 -16.78 -19.63 4.18
N GLU A 29 -17.14 -20.20 5.34
CA GLU A 29 -17.82 -19.50 6.44
C GLU A 29 -17.01 -18.33 7.03
N CYS A 30 -15.69 -18.27 6.82
CA CYS A 30 -14.87 -17.14 7.26
C CYS A 30 -14.88 -15.96 6.30
N GLU A 31 -15.35 -16.16 5.07
CA GLU A 31 -15.31 -15.16 4.01
C GLU A 31 -16.35 -14.05 4.27
N ASP A 32 -15.94 -12.81 4.05
CA ASP A 32 -16.81 -11.64 4.11
C ASP A 32 -16.50 -10.67 2.95
N PRO A 33 -17.11 -10.88 1.77
CA PRO A 33 -16.94 -10.01 0.61
C PRO A 33 -17.34 -8.55 0.88
N ALA A 34 -18.25 -8.29 1.83
CA ALA A 34 -18.68 -6.93 2.17
C ALA A 34 -17.54 -6.11 2.79
N SER A 35 -16.57 -6.78 3.43
CA SER A 35 -15.41 -6.13 4.06
C SER A 35 -14.19 -5.95 3.15
N GLN A 36 -14.26 -6.34 1.87
CA GLN A 36 -13.13 -6.14 0.96
C GLN A 36 -12.78 -4.65 0.82
N PRO A 37 -11.48 -4.30 0.81
CA PRO A 37 -11.04 -2.91 0.73
C PRO A 37 -11.43 -2.27 -0.60
N ILE A 38 -11.80 -0.99 -0.54
CA ILE A 38 -12.10 -0.15 -1.71
C ILE A 38 -10.80 0.14 -2.49
N PHE A 39 -9.76 0.55 -1.77
CA PHE A 39 -8.46 0.89 -2.33
C PHE A 39 -7.40 -0.11 -1.87
N TRP A 40 -6.57 -0.57 -2.80
CA TRP A 40 -5.30 -1.26 -2.51
C TRP A 40 -4.25 -0.84 -3.54
N VAL A 41 -2.97 -1.09 -3.24
CA VAL A 41 -1.87 -0.83 -4.19
C VAL A 41 -1.82 -1.96 -5.21
N GLY A 42 -2.21 -1.66 -6.44
CA GLY A 42 -2.21 -2.59 -7.57
C GLY A 42 -0.84 -2.74 -8.21
N LYS A 43 -0.06 -1.65 -8.28
CA LYS A 43 1.29 -1.60 -8.87
C LYS A 43 2.18 -0.67 -8.05
N TRP A 44 3.49 -0.91 -8.06
CA TRP A 44 4.46 -0.05 -7.38
C TRP A 44 5.84 -0.16 -8.05
N VAL A 45 6.61 0.93 -7.94
CA VAL A 45 7.99 1.03 -8.42
C VAL A 45 8.83 1.70 -7.33
N ASP A 46 9.88 1.02 -6.92
CA ASP A 46 10.85 1.55 -5.96
C ASP A 46 11.99 2.23 -6.70
N TYR A 47 12.01 3.57 -6.63
CA TYR A 47 13.12 4.39 -7.09
C TYR A 47 13.61 5.33 -5.97
N SER A 48 13.65 4.78 -4.75
CA SER A 48 13.96 5.53 -3.52
C SER A 48 15.44 5.85 -3.31
N ASP A 49 16.34 5.29 -4.11
CA ASP A 49 17.74 5.73 -4.19
C ASP A 49 17.85 7.18 -4.69
N LYS A 50 16.91 7.64 -5.53
CA LYS A 50 16.90 8.99 -6.09
C LYS A 50 15.68 9.83 -5.72
N TYR A 51 14.48 9.29 -5.90
CA TYR A 51 13.26 10.11 -5.91
C TYR A 51 12.24 9.68 -4.87
N GLY A 52 11.90 8.39 -4.79
CA GLY A 52 10.86 7.89 -3.90
C GLY A 52 10.17 6.62 -4.41
N LEU A 53 9.00 6.33 -3.85
CA LEU A 53 8.17 5.20 -4.25
C LEU A 53 6.96 5.67 -5.06
N GLY A 54 6.88 5.24 -6.32
CA GLY A 54 5.68 5.39 -7.15
C GLY A 54 4.74 4.21 -6.96
N TYR A 55 3.43 4.46 -6.97
CA TYR A 55 2.41 3.43 -6.83
C TYR A 55 1.13 3.77 -7.60
N GLN A 56 0.42 2.74 -8.03
CA GLN A 56 -0.91 2.84 -8.63
C GLN A 56 -1.91 2.11 -7.73
N LEU A 57 -3.02 2.77 -7.42
CA LEU A 57 -4.11 2.18 -6.65
C LEU A 57 -5.05 1.36 -7.53
N SER A 58 -5.97 0.63 -6.89
CA SER A 58 -6.95 -0.24 -7.54
C SER A 58 -7.93 0.49 -8.46
N ASP A 59 -8.17 1.79 -8.24
CA ASP A 59 -8.98 2.66 -9.09
C ASP A 59 -8.19 3.28 -10.25
N SER A 60 -6.92 2.88 -10.43
CA SER A 60 -5.98 3.39 -11.44
C SER A 60 -5.41 4.78 -11.17
N SER A 61 -5.80 5.45 -10.09
CA SER A 61 -5.12 6.65 -9.60
C SER A 61 -3.66 6.35 -9.25
N VAL A 62 -2.79 7.36 -9.35
CA VAL A 62 -1.35 7.22 -9.20
C VAL A 62 -0.87 8.12 -8.08
N GLY A 63 0.06 7.64 -7.26
CA GLY A 63 0.71 8.46 -6.26
C GLY A 63 2.22 8.23 -6.21
N VAL A 64 2.93 9.23 -5.71
CA VAL A 64 4.36 9.15 -5.39
C VAL A 64 4.56 9.64 -3.97
N LEU A 65 5.24 8.83 -3.16
CA LEU A 65 5.81 9.26 -1.89
C LEU A 65 7.29 9.55 -2.11
N PHE A 66 7.65 10.83 -2.13
CA PHE A 66 9.01 11.29 -2.37
C PHE A 66 9.89 11.10 -1.12
N ASN A 67 11.20 11.02 -1.34
CA ASN A 67 12.22 10.92 -0.28
C ASN A 67 12.20 12.11 0.69
N ASP A 68 11.69 13.25 0.23
CA ASP A 68 11.52 14.45 1.03
C ASP A 68 10.23 14.45 1.87
N SER A 69 9.56 13.29 2.00
CA SER A 69 8.32 13.08 2.75
C SER A 69 7.10 13.87 2.26
N THR A 70 7.16 14.46 1.07
CA THR A 70 5.97 14.99 0.37
C THR A 70 5.33 13.91 -0.49
N ARG A 71 4.07 14.11 -0.85
CA ARG A 71 3.32 13.20 -1.73
C ARG A 71 2.67 13.97 -2.84
N LEU A 72 2.58 13.35 -4.01
CA LEU A 72 1.80 13.88 -5.13
C LEU A 72 0.91 12.75 -5.65
N LEU A 73 -0.39 13.02 -5.75
CA LEU A 73 -1.39 12.10 -6.25
C LEU A 73 -2.02 12.67 -7.52
N LEU A 74 -2.29 11.79 -8.46
CA LEU A 74 -3.03 12.02 -9.69
C LEU A 74 -4.28 11.16 -9.65
N GLY A 75 -5.44 11.79 -9.76
CA GLY A 75 -6.74 11.13 -9.81
C GLY A 75 -6.87 10.18 -11.01
N ALA A 76 -7.87 9.29 -10.95
CA ALA A 76 -8.20 8.39 -12.06
C ALA A 76 -8.75 9.13 -13.30
N ASP A 77 -9.15 10.39 -13.15
CA ASP A 77 -9.49 11.30 -14.24
C ASP A 77 -8.28 11.77 -15.05
N PHE A 78 -7.06 11.45 -14.58
CA PHE A 78 -5.79 11.90 -15.15
C PHE A 78 -5.71 13.42 -15.32
N GLU A 79 -6.35 14.17 -14.43
CA GLU A 79 -6.31 15.63 -14.43
C GLU A 79 -6.17 16.18 -13.01
N SER A 80 -6.93 15.66 -12.04
CA SER A 80 -6.92 16.16 -10.66
C SER A 80 -5.60 15.83 -9.96
N LEU A 81 -4.90 16.85 -9.45
CA LEU A 81 -3.67 16.70 -8.67
C LEU A 81 -3.90 17.08 -7.21
N GLN A 82 -3.36 16.25 -6.31
CA GLN A 82 -3.30 16.53 -4.88
C GLN A 82 -1.86 16.46 -4.40
N PHE A 83 -1.33 17.60 -3.94
CA PHE A 83 -0.02 17.69 -3.32
C PHE A 83 -0.18 17.69 -1.80
N ILE A 84 0.62 16.87 -1.12
CA ILE A 84 0.60 16.75 0.33
C ILE A 84 2.00 17.06 0.85
N ASN A 85 2.10 18.13 1.64
CA ASN A 85 3.33 18.60 2.22
C ASN A 85 3.84 17.69 3.35
N ARG A 86 5.05 17.99 3.83
CA ARG A 86 5.67 17.26 4.95
C ARG A 86 4.87 17.37 6.25
N ASP A 87 4.22 18.51 6.46
CA ASP A 87 3.34 18.80 7.59
C ASP A 87 1.92 18.24 7.40
N LEU A 88 1.68 17.53 6.29
CA LEU A 88 0.39 16.98 5.89
C LEU A 88 -0.66 18.01 5.50
N SER A 89 -0.27 19.28 5.28
CA SER A 89 -1.14 20.24 4.58
C SER A 89 -1.34 19.79 3.14
N GLU A 90 -2.56 20.03 2.62
CA GLU A 90 -2.97 19.57 1.30
C GLU A 90 -3.26 20.74 0.39
N GLU A 91 -2.73 20.65 -0.83
CA GLU A 91 -2.91 21.62 -1.90
C GLU A 91 -3.48 20.88 -3.11
N PHE A 92 -4.46 21.49 -3.79
CA PHE A 92 -5.16 20.89 -4.92
C PHE A 92 -4.87 21.69 -6.19
N TYR A 93 -4.55 20.97 -7.25
CA TYR A 93 -4.14 21.50 -8.55
C TYR A 93 -4.74 20.65 -9.66
N THR A 94 -4.43 21.00 -10.90
CA THR A 94 -4.72 20.14 -12.05
C THR A 94 -3.45 19.90 -12.85
N LEU A 95 -3.39 18.85 -13.68
CA LEU A 95 -2.26 18.62 -14.57
C LEU A 95 -2.08 19.73 -15.61
N SER A 96 -3.15 20.46 -15.92
CA SER A 96 -3.12 21.68 -16.74
C SER A 96 -2.67 22.93 -15.98
N SER A 97 -2.79 22.97 -14.64
CA SER A 97 -2.55 24.17 -13.84
C SER A 97 -1.99 23.83 -12.45
N TYR A 98 -0.67 24.01 -12.29
CA TYR A 98 0.06 23.83 -11.04
C TYR A 98 1.26 24.81 -10.98
N PRO A 99 1.76 25.17 -9.80
CA PRO A 99 2.89 26.09 -9.66
C PRO A 99 4.20 25.48 -10.19
N ASP A 100 5.08 26.31 -10.78
CA ASP A 100 6.37 25.89 -11.35
C ASP A 100 7.24 25.08 -10.38
N ALA A 101 7.11 25.34 -9.07
CA ALA A 101 7.80 24.60 -8.02
C ALA A 101 7.52 23.09 -8.04
N LEU A 102 6.36 22.66 -8.56
CA LEU A 102 5.97 21.24 -8.66
C LEU A 102 6.38 20.58 -9.99
N TYR A 103 6.89 21.34 -10.97
CA TYR A 103 7.20 20.84 -12.32
C TYR A 103 8.03 19.55 -12.33
N LYS A 104 9.09 19.49 -11.51
CA LYS A 104 9.95 18.30 -11.40
C LYS A 104 9.20 17.09 -10.83
N LYS A 105 8.35 17.32 -9.81
CA LYS A 105 7.56 16.25 -9.16
C LYS A 105 6.45 15.73 -10.07
N VAL A 106 5.78 16.62 -10.79
CA VAL A 106 4.77 16.26 -11.81
C VAL A 106 5.41 15.47 -12.95
N THR A 107 6.59 15.87 -13.41
CA THR A 107 7.34 15.12 -14.43
C THR A 107 7.66 13.70 -13.95
N LEU A 108 8.18 13.54 -12.73
CA LEU A 108 8.45 12.22 -12.14
C LEU A 108 7.17 11.37 -11.98
N LEU A 109 6.07 11.98 -11.56
CA LEU A 109 4.76 11.31 -11.46
C LEU A 109 4.33 10.72 -12.80
N LYS A 110 4.44 11.49 -13.89
CA LYS A 110 4.14 11.02 -15.26
C LYS A 110 5.02 9.84 -15.65
N TYR A 111 6.32 9.88 -15.33
CA TYR A 111 7.22 8.76 -15.59
C TYR A 111 6.82 7.48 -14.84
N PHE A 112 6.51 7.59 -13.54
CA PHE A 112 6.02 6.45 -12.78
C PHE A 112 4.71 5.90 -13.37
N GLN A 113 3.77 6.77 -13.74
CA GLN A 113 2.51 6.39 -14.36
C GLN A 113 2.72 5.60 -15.67
N SER A 114 3.49 6.16 -16.62
CA SER A 114 3.76 5.51 -17.90
C SER A 114 4.43 4.15 -17.71
N TYR A 115 5.49 4.10 -16.89
CA TYR A 115 6.21 2.86 -16.62
C TYR A 115 5.30 1.78 -16.01
N MET A 116 4.50 2.12 -14.99
CA MET A 116 3.58 1.16 -14.38
C MET A 116 2.50 0.68 -15.36
N THR A 117 2.05 1.55 -16.25
CA THR A 117 1.06 1.22 -17.28
C THR A 117 1.63 0.25 -18.29
N GLU A 118 2.85 0.49 -18.77
CA GLU A 118 3.49 -0.27 -19.83
C GLU A 118 4.09 -1.62 -19.37
N HIS A 119 4.60 -1.70 -18.13
CA HIS A 119 5.45 -2.83 -17.72
C HIS A 119 4.90 -3.71 -16.61
N LEU A 120 3.84 -3.31 -15.91
CA LEU A 120 3.39 -4.00 -14.70
C LEU A 120 1.95 -4.48 -14.80
N LEU A 121 1.68 -5.67 -14.27
CA LEU A 121 0.34 -6.24 -14.14
C LEU A 121 -0.38 -5.66 -12.92
N LYS A 122 -1.69 -5.37 -13.05
CA LYS A 122 -2.53 -4.85 -11.95
C LYS A 122 -2.87 -5.99 -10.99
N ALA A 123 -2.37 -5.93 -9.75
CA ALA A 123 -2.73 -6.90 -8.72
C ALA A 123 -4.21 -6.74 -8.30
N GLY A 124 -4.92 -7.86 -8.15
CA GLY A 124 -6.33 -7.86 -7.75
C GLY A 124 -7.31 -7.46 -8.86
N GLY A 125 -6.89 -7.42 -10.13
CA GLY A 125 -7.78 -7.08 -11.25
C GLY A 125 -9.01 -8.00 -11.39
N ALA A 126 -8.95 -9.22 -10.86
CA ALA A 126 -10.08 -10.17 -10.84
C ALA A 126 -11.13 -9.86 -9.74
N ALA A 127 -10.83 -8.98 -8.78
CA ALA A 127 -11.69 -8.73 -7.61
C ALA A 127 -12.92 -7.85 -7.89
N GLY A 128 -13.17 -7.52 -9.16
CA GLY A 128 -14.20 -6.60 -9.63
C GLY A 128 -13.90 -5.15 -9.28
N GLU A 129 -14.04 -4.24 -10.23
CA GLU A 129 -14.03 -2.80 -9.95
C GLU A 129 -15.37 -2.45 -9.30
N ARG A 130 -15.34 -2.00 -8.04
CA ARG A 130 -16.54 -1.47 -7.40
C ARG A 130 -16.70 -0.01 -7.80
N PRO A 131 -17.93 0.46 -8.09
CA PRO A 131 -18.18 1.89 -8.18
C PRO A 131 -17.70 2.55 -6.90
N ILE A 132 -16.84 3.56 -7.04
CA ILE A 132 -16.41 4.40 -5.94
C ILE A 132 -17.37 5.57 -5.90
N ASP A 133 -18.01 5.80 -4.75
CA ASP A 133 -18.94 6.91 -4.59
C ASP A 133 -18.23 8.25 -4.85
N GLU A 134 -18.97 9.19 -5.44
CA GLU A 134 -18.48 10.56 -5.62
C GLU A 134 -18.12 11.17 -4.27
N GLY A 135 -16.91 11.76 -4.18
CA GLY A 135 -16.42 12.40 -2.94
C GLY A 135 -15.65 11.49 -1.99
N VAL A 136 -15.43 10.21 -2.32
CA VAL A 136 -14.50 9.36 -1.56
C VAL A 136 -13.07 9.91 -1.69
N ARG A 137 -12.48 10.26 -0.55
CA ARG A 137 -11.11 10.79 -0.51
C ARG A 137 -10.09 9.71 -0.84
N LEU A 138 -9.22 10.01 -1.80
CA LEU A 138 -8.17 9.09 -2.22
C LEU A 138 -7.14 8.87 -1.10
N PRO A 139 -6.83 7.62 -0.72
CA PRO A 139 -5.79 7.36 0.26
C PRO A 139 -4.41 7.57 -0.36
N HIS A 140 -3.49 8.13 0.42
CA HIS A 140 -2.09 8.28 0.03
C HIS A 140 -1.22 7.28 0.78
N LEU A 141 -0.06 6.94 0.23
CA LEU A 141 0.92 6.13 0.93
C LEU A 141 1.51 6.95 2.09
N ARG A 142 1.20 6.55 3.32
CA ARG A 142 1.68 7.21 4.54
C ARG A 142 3.11 6.81 4.83
N ALA A 143 3.39 5.50 4.77
CA ALA A 143 4.70 4.93 5.02
C ALA A 143 4.90 3.62 4.25
N TRP A 144 6.15 3.25 4.02
CA TRP A 144 6.49 1.95 3.45
C TRP A 144 7.88 1.50 3.88
N PHE A 145 8.12 0.20 3.82
CA PHE A 145 9.45 -0.38 3.96
C PHE A 145 9.55 -1.75 3.32
N ARG A 146 10.78 -2.21 3.11
CA ARG A 146 11.08 -3.55 2.60
C ARG A 146 11.74 -4.43 3.65
N THR A 147 11.57 -5.71 3.41
CA THR A 147 12.30 -6.80 4.06
C THR A 147 12.96 -7.64 2.97
N ARG A 148 13.62 -8.73 3.34
CA ARG A 148 14.11 -9.71 2.36
C ARG A 148 12.97 -10.47 1.64
N SER A 149 11.79 -10.55 2.26
CA SER A 149 10.70 -11.43 1.80
C SER A 149 9.48 -10.71 1.24
N ALA A 150 9.31 -9.43 1.59
CA ALA A 150 8.13 -8.65 1.24
C ALA A 150 8.37 -7.14 1.27
N ILE A 151 7.53 -6.42 0.53
CA ILE A 151 7.30 -4.97 0.70
C ILE A 151 6.05 -4.74 1.57
N VAL A 152 6.13 -3.77 2.46
CA VAL A 152 5.05 -3.35 3.37
C VAL A 152 4.65 -1.92 3.02
N LEU A 153 3.36 -1.71 2.78
CA LEU A 153 2.76 -0.48 2.29
C LEU A 153 1.63 -0.08 3.24
N HIS A 154 1.71 1.11 3.84
CA HIS A 154 0.71 1.61 4.78
C HIS A 154 0.02 2.84 4.21
N LEU A 155 -1.27 2.71 3.90
CA LEU A 155 -2.10 3.78 3.35
C LEU A 155 -2.68 4.68 4.45
N SER A 156 -3.00 5.92 4.10
CA SER A 156 -3.52 6.92 5.04
C SER A 156 -4.90 6.58 5.62
N ASN A 157 -5.67 5.72 4.96
CA ASN A 157 -6.93 5.17 5.46
C ASN A 157 -6.74 4.01 6.46
N GLY A 158 -5.49 3.66 6.81
CA GLY A 158 -5.16 2.60 7.75
C GLY A 158 -5.07 1.20 7.15
N LEU A 159 -5.15 1.03 5.82
CA LEU A 159 -4.86 -0.26 5.20
C LEU A 159 -3.36 -0.56 5.28
N LEU A 160 -3.01 -1.75 5.81
CA LEU A 160 -1.66 -2.30 5.71
C LEU A 160 -1.64 -3.38 4.64
N GLN A 161 -0.88 -3.18 3.57
CA GLN A 161 -0.68 -4.16 2.52
C GLN A 161 0.75 -4.71 2.53
N ILE A 162 0.86 -6.03 2.39
CA ILE A 162 2.12 -6.77 2.35
C ILE A 162 2.13 -7.60 1.09
N ASN A 163 3.10 -7.36 0.20
CA ASN A 163 3.29 -8.13 -1.01
C ASN A 163 4.54 -9.00 -0.86
N PHE A 164 4.37 -10.32 -0.90
CA PHE A 164 5.46 -11.29 -0.76
C PHE A 164 6.15 -11.50 -2.11
N PHE A 165 7.48 -11.49 -2.12
CA PHE A 165 8.25 -11.50 -3.38
C PHE A 165 8.33 -12.89 -4.00
N ASN A 166 8.50 -13.94 -3.19
CA ASN A 166 8.80 -15.29 -3.67
C ASN A 166 7.62 -15.96 -4.38
N ASP A 167 6.40 -15.76 -3.87
CA ASP A 167 5.19 -16.47 -4.33
C ASP A 167 4.12 -15.51 -4.87
N HIS A 168 4.41 -14.20 -4.91
CA HIS A 168 3.53 -13.14 -5.39
C HIS A 168 2.17 -13.00 -4.67
N THR A 169 2.01 -13.67 -3.55
CA THR A 169 0.83 -13.56 -2.70
C THR A 169 0.80 -12.20 -1.98
N LYS A 170 -0.38 -11.80 -1.50
CA LYS A 170 -0.56 -10.50 -0.85
C LYS A 170 -1.51 -10.61 0.33
N VAL A 171 -1.19 -9.88 1.40
CA VAL A 171 -2.04 -9.72 2.57
C VAL A 171 -2.39 -8.25 2.73
N MET A 172 -3.67 -7.96 2.96
CA MET A 172 -4.18 -6.63 3.25
C MET A 172 -4.96 -6.67 4.55
N ILE A 173 -4.57 -5.88 5.54
CA ILE A 173 -5.25 -5.76 6.83
C ILE A 173 -5.97 -4.43 6.88
N CYS A 174 -7.30 -4.50 7.02
CA CYS A 174 -8.15 -3.35 7.23
C CYS A 174 -8.60 -3.33 8.71
N PRO A 175 -7.98 -2.51 9.58
CA PRO A 175 -8.30 -2.49 11.00
C PRO A 175 -9.71 -1.99 11.28
N LEU A 176 -10.21 -1.02 10.49
CA LEU A 176 -11.57 -0.48 10.62
C LEU A 176 -12.64 -1.56 10.43
N MET A 177 -12.45 -2.43 9.43
CA MET A 177 -13.38 -3.54 9.15
C MET A 177 -13.06 -4.79 9.99
N SER A 178 -11.97 -4.78 10.74
CA SER A 178 -11.40 -5.97 11.41
C SER A 178 -11.33 -7.17 10.45
N ALA A 179 -10.81 -6.91 9.24
CA ALA A 179 -10.82 -7.85 8.12
C ALA A 179 -9.44 -8.00 7.49
N LEU A 180 -9.25 -9.15 6.85
CA LEU A 180 -8.06 -9.56 6.14
C LEU A 180 -8.43 -9.92 4.70
N SER A 181 -7.84 -9.25 3.72
CA SER A 181 -7.92 -9.70 2.33
C SER A 181 -6.63 -10.40 1.93
N TYR A 182 -6.78 -11.53 1.23
CA TYR A 182 -5.69 -12.37 0.77
C TYR A 182 -5.76 -12.52 -0.74
N ILE A 183 -4.64 -12.29 -1.42
CA ILE A 183 -4.46 -12.66 -2.81
C ILE A 183 -3.50 -13.84 -2.84
N ASP A 184 -3.99 -15.00 -3.28
CA ASP A 184 -3.22 -16.23 -3.33
C ASP A 184 -2.30 -16.33 -4.57
N GLU A 185 -1.62 -17.46 -4.72
CA GLU A 185 -0.73 -17.73 -5.85
C GLU A 185 -1.48 -17.76 -7.18
N HIS A 186 -2.75 -18.22 -7.16
CA HIS A 186 -3.69 -18.28 -8.29
C HIS A 186 -4.35 -16.93 -8.61
N LYS A 187 -4.01 -15.87 -7.87
CA LYS A 187 -4.58 -14.51 -8.00
C LYS A 187 -6.05 -14.41 -7.58
N THR A 188 -6.55 -15.40 -6.84
CA THR A 188 -7.87 -15.34 -6.19
C THR A 188 -7.82 -14.29 -5.10
N PHE A 189 -8.79 -13.38 -5.10
CA PHE A 189 -8.94 -12.36 -4.06
C PHE A 189 -10.05 -12.79 -3.10
N THR A 190 -9.69 -13.09 -1.85
CA THR A 190 -10.66 -13.47 -0.82
C THR A 190 -10.53 -12.55 0.38
N THR A 191 -11.66 -12.16 0.98
CA THR A 191 -11.67 -11.37 2.22
C THR A 191 -12.29 -12.16 3.34
N TYR A 192 -11.67 -12.08 4.51
CA TYR A 192 -12.06 -12.80 5.72
C TYR A 192 -12.27 -11.84 6.88
N LYS A 193 -13.25 -12.14 7.74
CA LYS A 193 -13.35 -11.49 9.06
C LYS A 193 -12.33 -12.12 10.00
N LEU A 194 -11.56 -11.27 10.69
CA LEU A 194 -10.57 -11.76 11.65
C LEU A 194 -11.22 -12.54 12.82
N SER A 195 -12.41 -12.11 13.26
CA SER A 195 -13.17 -12.81 14.30
C SER A 195 -13.64 -14.21 13.87
N LEU A 196 -13.91 -14.41 12.57
CA LEU A 196 -14.29 -15.72 12.04
C LEU A 196 -13.08 -16.62 11.90
N ILE A 197 -11.93 -16.08 11.47
CA ILE A 197 -10.65 -16.82 11.50
C ILE A 197 -10.28 -17.25 12.92
N GLU A 198 -10.49 -16.38 13.92
CA GLU A 198 -10.25 -16.71 15.33
C GLU A 198 -11.16 -17.85 15.81
N LYS A 199 -12.44 -17.83 15.41
CA LYS A 199 -13.44 -18.82 15.82
C LYS A 199 -13.29 -20.17 15.11
N HIS A 200 -13.06 -20.16 13.80
CA HIS A 200 -13.10 -21.35 12.94
C HIS A 200 -11.71 -21.84 12.50
N GLY A 201 -10.66 -21.05 12.74
CA GLY A 201 -9.31 -21.34 12.31
C GLY A 201 -9.02 -20.93 10.86
N CYS A 202 -7.80 -21.24 10.42
CA CYS A 202 -7.39 -21.09 9.03
C CYS A 202 -6.31 -22.09 8.65
N ASN A 203 -6.05 -22.22 7.34
CA ASN A 203 -5.00 -23.08 6.83
C ASN A 203 -3.60 -22.59 7.26
N LYS A 204 -2.62 -23.49 7.17
CA LYS A 204 -1.24 -23.23 7.62
C LYS A 204 -0.58 -22.04 6.91
N GLU A 205 -0.89 -21.84 5.63
CA GLU A 205 -0.36 -20.76 4.81
C GLU A 205 -0.85 -19.41 5.33
N LEU A 206 -2.17 -19.21 5.42
CA LEU A 206 -2.78 -17.99 5.91
C LEU A 206 -2.33 -17.69 7.35
N ALA A 207 -2.25 -18.71 8.22
CA ALA A 207 -1.73 -18.56 9.57
C ALA A 207 -0.27 -18.07 9.60
N THR A 208 0.57 -18.54 8.68
CA THR A 208 1.97 -18.11 8.55
C THR A 208 2.06 -16.65 8.13
N ARG A 209 1.21 -16.25 7.18
CA ARG A 209 1.16 -14.89 6.66
C ARG A 209 0.59 -13.91 7.66
N LEU A 210 -0.40 -14.32 8.45
CA LEU A 210 -0.92 -13.56 9.59
C LEU A 210 0.15 -13.31 10.65
N ARG A 211 0.93 -14.32 11.02
CA ARG A 211 2.06 -14.14 11.96
C ARG A 211 3.09 -13.15 11.42
N TYR A 212 3.43 -13.26 10.13
CA TYR A 212 4.33 -12.33 9.48
C TYR A 212 3.75 -10.90 9.48
N ALA A 213 2.47 -10.77 9.13
CA ALA A 213 1.80 -9.49 9.08
C ALA A 213 1.73 -8.81 10.45
N LYS A 214 1.49 -9.57 11.53
CA LYS A 214 1.59 -9.07 12.92
C LYS A 214 2.95 -8.46 13.21
N ALA A 215 4.03 -9.19 12.91
CA ALA A 215 5.39 -8.68 13.12
C ALA A 215 5.68 -7.41 12.28
N MET A 216 5.13 -7.33 11.05
CA MET A 216 5.27 -6.13 10.22
C MET A 216 4.46 -4.95 10.75
N THR A 217 3.29 -5.19 11.34
CA THR A 217 2.48 -4.15 12.00
C THR A 217 3.21 -3.59 13.23
N GLU A 218 3.77 -4.45 14.08
CA GLU A 218 4.59 -4.02 15.24
C GLU A 218 5.79 -3.17 14.80
N ARG A 219 6.48 -3.61 13.73
CA ARG A 219 7.60 -2.86 13.15
C ARG A 219 7.16 -1.52 12.54
N LEU A 220 6.02 -1.48 11.87
CA LEU A 220 5.45 -0.24 11.33
C LEU A 220 5.18 0.76 12.45
N ILE A 221 4.53 0.32 13.51
CA ILE A 221 4.21 1.15 14.67
C ILE A 221 5.48 1.73 15.28
N SER A 222 6.48 0.90 15.55
CA SER A 222 7.77 1.34 16.08
C SER A 222 8.46 2.38 15.19
N ARG A 223 8.39 2.23 13.86
CA ARG A 223 8.93 3.21 12.90
C ARG A 223 8.16 4.52 12.89
N LEU A 224 6.84 4.45 12.94
CA LEU A 224 5.99 5.64 13.00
C LEU A 224 6.28 6.42 14.29
N ASP A 225 6.46 5.74 15.42
CA ASP A 225 6.81 6.38 16.70
C ASP A 225 8.17 7.10 16.65
N GLN A 226 9.08 6.69 15.74
CA GLN A 226 10.36 7.34 15.47
C GLN A 226 10.27 8.44 14.39
N GLY A 227 9.08 8.70 13.82
CA GLY A 227 8.90 9.65 12.72
C GLY A 227 9.43 9.17 11.36
N VAL A 228 9.74 7.88 11.22
CA VAL A 228 10.34 7.31 10.00
C VAL A 228 9.25 6.76 9.09
N THR A 229 8.96 7.46 7.99
CA THR A 229 7.93 7.07 7.01
C THR A 229 8.48 6.37 5.77
N THR A 230 9.73 6.62 5.43
CA THR A 230 10.42 6.04 4.28
C THR A 230 11.63 5.23 4.75
N PRO A 231 12.11 4.24 3.97
CA PRO A 231 13.39 3.60 4.27
C PRO A 231 14.50 4.65 4.33
N LEU A 232 15.45 4.48 5.26
CA LEU A 232 16.73 5.18 5.17
C LEU A 232 17.39 4.82 3.83
N PRO A 233 18.13 5.74 3.19
CA PRO A 233 18.85 5.43 1.96
C PRO A 233 19.66 4.17 2.16
N HIS A 234 19.40 3.17 1.32
CA HIS A 234 20.14 1.92 1.37
C HIS A 234 21.64 2.23 1.23
N PRO A 235 22.54 1.62 2.03
CA PRO A 235 23.89 1.42 1.55
C PRO A 235 23.76 0.63 0.25
N THR A 236 24.36 1.15 -0.82
CA THR A 236 24.30 0.69 -2.22
C THR A 236 23.89 -0.79 -2.35
N PRO A 237 22.68 -1.09 -2.86
CA PRO A 237 22.29 -2.48 -3.07
C PRO A 237 22.94 -3.03 -4.34
N THR A 238 23.37 -4.29 -4.27
CA THR A 238 23.59 -5.17 -5.43
C THR A 238 22.40 -5.10 -6.41
N PRO A 239 22.64 -5.23 -7.72
CA PRO A 239 21.65 -4.90 -8.75
C PRO A 239 20.37 -5.73 -8.56
N SER A 240 19.28 -5.08 -8.15
CA SER A 240 17.95 -5.69 -8.17
C SER A 240 17.43 -5.72 -9.60
N SER A 241 16.71 -6.78 -9.95
CA SER A 241 16.14 -7.13 -11.27
C SER A 241 15.10 -6.16 -11.85
N ASN A 242 14.99 -4.93 -11.37
CA ASN A 242 14.16 -3.92 -12.01
C ASN A 242 15.02 -3.19 -13.06
N PRO A 243 14.62 -3.19 -14.34
CA PRO A 243 15.32 -2.40 -15.34
C PRO A 243 15.30 -0.92 -14.90
N PRO A 244 16.40 -0.17 -15.11
CA PRO A 244 16.42 1.23 -14.77
C PRO A 244 15.29 1.94 -15.52
N LEU A 245 14.46 2.69 -14.78
CA LEU A 245 13.61 3.72 -15.36
C LEU A 245 14.50 4.56 -16.29
N CYS A 246 14.16 4.64 -17.58
CA CYS A 246 14.88 5.50 -18.52
C CYS A 246 15.04 6.88 -17.87
N PRO A 247 16.27 7.43 -17.80
CA PRO A 247 16.46 8.74 -17.23
C PRO A 247 15.60 9.75 -17.99
N PRO A 248 15.02 10.76 -17.32
CA PRO A 248 14.39 11.86 -18.03
C PRO A 248 15.41 12.45 -19.02
N PRO A 249 14.98 12.90 -20.21
CA PRO A 249 15.88 13.59 -21.12
C PRO A 249 16.52 14.75 -20.36
N ALA A 250 17.84 14.88 -20.46
CA ALA A 250 18.55 15.99 -19.87
C ALA A 250 17.92 17.28 -20.40
N THR A 251 17.33 18.08 -19.51
CA THR A 251 16.88 19.42 -19.85
C THR A 251 18.12 20.21 -20.24
N SER A 252 18.25 20.52 -21.54
CA SER A 252 19.18 21.50 -22.09
C SER A 252 18.89 22.89 -21.55
#